data_AF-A0A7R9B812-F1
#
_entry.id   AF-A0A7R9B812-F1
#
_cell.length_a   1.000
_cell.length_b   1.000
_cell.length_c   1.000
_cell.angle_alpha   90.00
_cell.angle_beta   90.00
_cell.angle_gamma   90.00
#
_symmetry.space_group_name_H-M   'P 1'
#
loop_
_entity.id
_entity.type
_entity.pdbx_description
1 polymer ?
#
loop_
_entity_poly.entity_id
_entity_poly.type
_entity_poly.pdbx_seq_one_letter_code
_entity_poly.pdbx_strand_id
1 'polypeptide(L)'
;MTHATVICLPTIVLSILVSCAGDEIGLFPAGHSLVYQYNTTVWLGTSLGEVSSQWGLSGRLTIQGQAGDALLQLSDVTVTLYNGDGSTERGNVSTIILPTQAKQLLQPFILHYKNKQILEALSVKDNEPIWVVNFKRGLASLLQLDITALERTVFTTLEVN
;
A
#
# COMPACT_ATOMS: atom_id res chain seq x y z
N MET A 1 -2.67 -47.97 64.64
CA MET A 1 -2.58 -46.54 64.24
C MET A 1 -1.21 -46.35 63.61
N THR A 2 -1.00 -46.75 62.35
CA THR A 2 -1.07 -45.91 61.12
C THR A 2 -0.34 -44.58 61.27
N HIS A 3 0.72 -44.37 60.49
CA HIS A 3 0.76 -43.36 59.43
C HIS A 3 1.95 -43.61 58.50
N ALA A 4 1.64 -43.93 57.24
CA ALA A 4 2.55 -43.82 56.11
C ALA A 4 2.62 -42.35 55.70
N THR A 5 3.81 -41.83 55.43
CA THR A 5 3.99 -40.48 54.89
C THR A 5 4.54 -40.60 53.49
N VAL A 6 3.65 -40.39 52.52
CA VAL A 6 3.96 -40.23 51.10
C VAL A 6 4.40 -38.78 50.91
N ILE A 7 5.67 -38.56 50.54
CA ILE A 7 6.14 -37.24 50.12
C ILE A 7 6.05 -37.20 48.60
N CYS A 8 4.99 -36.55 48.13
CA CYS A 8 4.68 -36.32 46.73
C CYS A 8 5.57 -35.14 46.24
N LEU A 9 6.45 -35.41 45.27
CA LEU A 9 7.21 -34.38 44.56
C LEU A 9 6.24 -33.51 43.74
N PRO A 10 6.35 -32.17 43.74
CA PRO A 10 5.64 -31.37 42.77
C PRO A 10 6.39 -31.41 41.43
N THR A 11 5.88 -32.20 40.49
CA THR A 11 6.27 -32.15 39.08
C THR A 11 5.79 -30.81 38.50
N ILE A 12 6.69 -29.87 38.25
CA ILE A 12 6.37 -28.63 37.53
C ILE A 12 6.22 -29.00 36.05
N VAL A 13 4.98 -29.14 35.59
CA VAL A 13 4.67 -29.23 34.16
C VAL A 13 4.74 -27.82 33.59
N LEU A 14 5.88 -27.46 33.00
CA LEU A 14 6.03 -26.25 32.20
C LEU A 14 5.38 -26.49 30.84
N SER A 15 4.07 -26.29 30.75
CA SER A 15 3.35 -26.26 29.48
C SER A 15 3.72 -24.98 28.73
N ILE A 16 4.74 -25.05 27.89
CA ILE A 16 5.02 -24.04 26.88
C ILE A 16 3.86 -24.11 25.87
N LEU A 17 2.83 -23.28 26.06
CA LEU A 17 1.89 -22.94 25.00
C LEU A 17 2.67 -22.14 23.97
N VAL A 18 3.30 -22.84 23.02
CA VAL A 18 3.64 -22.23 21.73
C VAL A 18 2.31 -21.96 21.05
N SER A 19 1.73 -20.80 21.33
CA SER A 19 0.76 -20.21 20.44
C SER A 19 1.53 -19.93 19.15
N CYS A 20 1.42 -20.85 18.19
CA CYS A 20 1.60 -20.48 16.81
C CYS A 20 0.44 -19.53 16.53
N ALA A 21 0.66 -18.23 16.78
CA ALA A 21 -0.22 -17.21 16.27
C ALA A 21 -0.20 -17.42 14.76
N GLY A 22 -1.28 -17.99 14.23
CA GLY A 22 -1.46 -18.03 12.79
C GLY A 22 -1.36 -16.60 12.33
N ASP A 23 -0.29 -16.26 11.61
CA ASP A 23 -0.19 -14.99 10.94
C ASP A 23 -1.37 -14.94 9.98
N GLU A 24 -2.47 -14.29 10.39
CA GLU A 24 -3.53 -13.96 9.46
C GLU A 24 -2.87 -13.25 8.29
N ILE A 25 -3.05 -13.82 7.09
CA ILE A 25 -2.44 -13.36 5.85
C ILE A 25 -2.99 -11.96 5.56
N GLY A 26 -2.24 -10.95 6.01
CA GLY A 26 -2.50 -9.55 5.70
C GLY A 26 -1.89 -9.19 4.36
N LEU A 27 -2.47 -8.20 3.68
CA LEU A 27 -1.96 -7.71 2.38
C LEU A 27 -0.50 -7.24 2.47
N PHE A 28 -0.10 -6.73 3.64
CA PHE A 28 1.24 -6.24 3.93
C PHE A 28 1.79 -6.90 5.21
N PRO A 29 2.64 -7.95 5.09
CA PRO A 29 3.18 -8.65 6.24
C PRO A 29 3.97 -7.73 7.17
N ALA A 30 3.73 -7.86 8.49
CA ALA A 30 4.41 -7.05 9.49
C ALA A 30 5.94 -7.24 9.41
N GLY A 31 6.68 -6.14 9.55
CA GLY A 31 8.15 -6.14 9.51
C GLY A 31 8.75 -6.28 8.11
N HIS A 32 7.93 -6.42 7.07
CA HIS A 32 8.38 -6.47 5.69
C HIS A 32 8.15 -5.12 4.99
N SER A 33 9.00 -4.84 4.00
CA SER A 33 8.85 -3.67 3.14
C SER A 33 8.72 -4.08 1.69
N LEU A 34 7.72 -3.50 1.02
CA LEU A 34 7.49 -3.62 -0.41
C LEU A 34 7.82 -2.29 -1.07
N VAL A 35 8.51 -2.35 -2.20
CA VAL A 35 8.91 -1.17 -2.96
C VAL A 35 8.36 -1.29 -4.37
N TYR A 36 7.51 -0.35 -4.75
CA TYR A 36 6.88 -0.27 -6.07
C TYR A 36 7.37 0.94 -6.83
N GLN A 37 7.48 0.80 -8.15
CA GLN A 37 7.52 1.95 -9.04
C GLN A 37 6.09 2.46 -9.24
N TYR A 38 5.82 3.69 -8.82
CA TYR A 38 4.53 4.33 -8.99
C TYR A 38 4.59 5.30 -10.17
N ASN A 39 3.63 5.19 -11.09
CA ASN A 39 3.48 6.08 -12.23
C ASN A 39 2.02 6.47 -12.37
N THR A 40 1.74 7.76 -12.52
CA THR A 40 0.41 8.29 -12.84
C THR A 40 0.53 9.33 -13.94
N THR A 41 -0.52 9.44 -14.75
CA THR A 41 -0.58 10.37 -15.87
C THR A 41 -2.01 10.81 -16.06
N VAL A 42 -2.21 12.11 -16.14
CA VAL A 42 -3.46 12.74 -16.55
C VAL A 42 -3.20 13.43 -17.88
N TRP A 43 -4.07 13.22 -18.84
CA TRP A 43 -4.02 13.90 -20.13
C TRP A 43 -5.39 14.51 -20.44
N LEU A 44 -5.36 15.63 -21.12
CA LEU A 44 -6.52 16.38 -21.59
C LEU A 44 -6.25 16.71 -23.06
N GLY A 45 -7.25 16.50 -23.91
CA GLY A 45 -7.14 16.75 -25.34
C GLY A 45 -8.52 16.95 -25.95
N THR A 46 -8.53 17.27 -27.25
CA THR A 46 -9.79 17.42 -28.01
C THR A 46 -9.97 16.24 -28.95
N SER A 47 -11.22 15.82 -29.18
CA SER A 47 -11.53 14.78 -30.17
C SER A 47 -11.35 15.26 -31.63
N LEU A 48 -11.24 16.57 -31.85
CA LEU A 48 -11.24 17.22 -33.17
C LEU A 48 -9.87 17.82 -33.55
N GLY A 49 -8.86 17.68 -32.70
CA GLY A 49 -7.56 18.27 -32.91
C GLY A 49 -6.46 17.45 -32.26
N GLU A 50 -5.32 17.40 -32.93
CA GLU A 50 -4.10 16.75 -32.47
C GLU A 50 -3.38 17.66 -31.46
N VAL A 51 -4.02 18.13 -30.40
CA VAL A 51 -3.34 18.87 -29.33
C VAL A 51 -3.74 18.30 -28.00
N SER A 52 -2.74 18.02 -27.18
CA SER A 52 -2.95 17.49 -25.84
C SER A 52 -2.02 18.12 -24.81
N SER A 53 -2.56 18.24 -23.60
CA SER A 53 -1.83 18.60 -22.40
C SER A 53 -1.76 17.38 -21.51
N GLN A 54 -0.57 17.04 -21.04
CA GLN A 54 -0.35 15.90 -20.16
C GLN A 54 0.46 16.35 -18.95
N TRP A 55 0.02 15.89 -17.78
CA TRP A 55 0.76 15.97 -16.54
C TRP A 55 1.01 14.56 -16.04
N GLY A 56 2.23 14.26 -15.64
CA GLY A 56 2.63 12.97 -15.11
C GLY A 56 3.41 13.10 -13.82
N LEU A 57 3.34 12.05 -13.02
CA LEU A 57 4.13 11.89 -11.81
C LEU A 57 4.64 10.46 -11.75
N SER A 58 5.94 10.30 -11.57
CA SER A 58 6.59 9.01 -11.34
C SER A 58 7.44 9.07 -10.08
N GLY A 59 7.60 7.94 -9.41
CA GLY A 59 8.43 7.86 -8.21
C GLY A 59 8.39 6.48 -7.56
N ARG A 60 9.01 6.37 -6.41
CA ARG A 60 9.09 5.14 -5.63
C ARG A 60 8.09 5.17 -4.49
N LEU A 61 7.18 4.20 -4.47
CA LEU A 61 6.25 3.97 -3.37
C LEU A 61 6.81 2.86 -2.48
N THR A 62 7.14 3.20 -1.23
CA THR A 62 7.53 2.23 -0.21
C THR A 62 6.33 1.96 0.70
N ILE A 63 6.05 0.69 0.95
CA ILE A 63 5.02 0.22 1.87
C ILE A 63 5.71 -0.62 2.93
N GLN A 64 5.48 -0.31 4.21
CA GLN A 64 5.98 -1.09 5.34
C GLN A 64 4.78 -1.67 6.08
N GLY A 65 4.73 -3.01 6.16
CA GLY A 65 3.70 -3.70 6.93
C GLY A 65 3.92 -3.50 8.42
N GLN A 66 2.85 -3.11 9.11
CA GLN A 66 2.77 -3.00 10.56
C GLN A 66 1.71 -3.98 11.08
N ALA A 67 1.56 -4.11 12.39
CA ALA A 67 0.61 -5.04 12.99
C ALA A 67 -0.85 -4.62 12.67
N GLY A 68 -1.37 -5.10 11.53
CA GLY A 68 -2.71 -4.78 11.03
C GLY A 68 -2.83 -3.51 10.18
N ASP A 69 -1.74 -2.77 10.01
CA ASP A 69 -1.70 -1.49 9.29
C ASP A 69 -0.58 -1.49 8.25
N ALA A 70 -0.56 -0.47 7.38
CA ALA A 70 0.55 -0.23 6.46
C ALA A 70 0.99 1.24 6.50
N LEU A 71 2.30 1.45 6.63
CA LEU A 71 2.92 2.76 6.49
C LEU A 71 3.42 2.95 5.06
N LEU A 72 2.95 4.01 4.40
CA LEU A 72 3.25 4.29 3.00
C LEU A 72 4.05 5.58 2.88
N GLN A 73 4.99 5.60 1.94
CA GLN A 73 5.74 6.80 1.60
C GLN A 73 6.09 6.84 0.11
N LEU A 74 5.84 7.99 -0.51
CA LEU A 74 6.32 8.30 -1.85
C LEU A 74 7.67 9.03 -1.78
N SER A 75 8.60 8.63 -2.63
CA SER A 75 9.98 9.12 -2.67
C SER A 75 10.49 9.19 -4.12
N ASP A 76 11.63 9.85 -4.34
CA ASP A 76 12.28 9.97 -5.65
C ASP A 76 11.34 10.44 -6.76
N VAL A 77 10.49 11.42 -6.43
CA VAL A 77 9.41 11.87 -7.31
C VAL A 77 9.92 12.76 -8.42
N THR A 78 9.55 12.41 -9.63
CA THR A 78 9.74 13.18 -10.85
C THR A 78 8.39 13.59 -11.40
N VAL A 79 8.24 14.85 -11.80
CA VAL A 79 7.03 15.36 -12.43
C VAL A 79 7.32 15.63 -13.90
N THR A 80 6.39 15.25 -14.76
CA THR A 80 6.47 15.47 -16.21
C THR A 80 5.33 16.34 -16.68
N LEU A 81 5.62 17.25 -17.61
CA LEU A 81 4.63 18.09 -18.27
C LEU A 81 4.86 18.03 -19.77
N TYR A 82 3.78 17.89 -20.52
CA TYR A 82 3.79 17.94 -21.97
C TYR A 82 2.61 18.78 -22.44
N ASN A 83 2.87 19.66 -23.40
CA ASN A 83 1.86 20.41 -24.14
C ASN A 83 2.33 20.42 -25.59
N GLY A 84 1.59 19.76 -26.46
CA GLY A 84 2.05 19.59 -27.83
C GLY A 84 1.03 18.86 -28.66
N ASP A 85 1.45 18.47 -29.85
CA ASP A 85 0.57 17.74 -30.72
C ASP A 85 0.22 16.34 -30.16
N GLY A 86 -0.91 15.80 -30.59
CA GLY A 86 -1.42 14.48 -30.19
C GLY A 86 -0.74 13.33 -30.93
N SER A 87 0.33 13.59 -31.68
CA SER A 87 1.04 12.57 -32.44
C SER A 87 1.79 11.61 -31.50
N THR A 88 2.04 10.38 -31.98
CA THR A 88 2.69 9.31 -31.22
C THR A 88 4.15 9.62 -30.86
N GLU A 89 4.75 10.61 -31.51
CA GLU A 89 6.06 11.17 -31.17
C GLU A 89 5.87 12.25 -30.11
N ARG A 90 5.48 11.83 -28.90
CA ARG A 90 5.44 12.72 -27.73
C ARG A 90 6.81 13.40 -27.64
N GLY A 91 6.87 14.67 -28.05
CA GLY A 91 8.10 15.46 -28.11
C GLY A 91 8.76 15.65 -26.74
N ASN A 92 9.61 16.66 -26.59
CA ASN A 92 10.38 16.90 -25.36
C ASN A 92 9.48 17.05 -24.12
N VAL A 93 9.24 15.95 -23.41
CA VAL A 93 8.55 15.93 -22.13
C VAL A 93 9.40 16.71 -21.14
N SER A 94 8.86 17.81 -20.63
CA SER A 94 9.57 18.62 -19.65
C SER A 94 9.55 17.89 -18.31
N THR A 95 10.70 17.44 -17.86
CA THR A 95 10.90 16.95 -16.51
C THR A 95 11.12 18.12 -15.57
N ILE A 96 10.30 18.24 -14.54
CA ILE A 96 10.41 19.30 -13.53
C ILE A 96 10.63 18.71 -12.14
N ILE A 97 11.39 19.42 -11.32
CA ILE A 97 11.61 19.10 -9.91
C ILE A 97 10.31 19.37 -9.16
N LEU A 98 9.96 18.48 -8.22
CA LEU A 98 8.80 18.65 -7.37
C LEU A 98 8.86 20.00 -6.62
N PRO A 99 7.86 20.91 -6.79
CA PRO A 99 7.85 22.19 -6.11
C PRO A 99 7.86 22.05 -4.59
N THR A 100 8.44 23.03 -3.88
CA THR A 100 8.52 23.01 -2.40
C THR A 100 7.15 22.85 -1.75
N GLN A 101 6.11 23.48 -2.30
CA GLN A 101 4.74 23.40 -1.81
C GLN A 101 4.15 21.99 -1.97
N ALA A 102 4.67 21.20 -2.92
CA ALA A 102 4.24 19.83 -3.16
C ALA A 102 5.04 18.79 -2.37
N LYS A 103 6.08 19.19 -1.61
CA LYS A 103 6.87 18.26 -0.78
C LYS A 103 6.06 17.59 0.33
N GLN A 104 4.91 18.16 0.70
CA GLN A 104 3.98 17.51 1.64
C GLN A 104 3.45 16.17 1.09
N LEU A 105 3.44 15.98 -0.23
CA LEU A 105 3.11 14.71 -0.88
C LEU A 105 4.06 13.57 -0.50
N LEU A 106 5.31 13.90 -0.15
CA LEU A 106 6.35 12.93 0.21
C LEU A 106 6.28 12.52 1.69
N GLN A 107 5.39 13.14 2.47
CA GLN A 107 5.22 12.78 3.87
C GLN A 107 4.55 11.41 3.97
N PRO A 108 5.06 10.53 4.86
CA PRO A 108 4.46 9.23 5.07
C PRO A 108 3.02 9.34 5.57
N PHE A 109 2.23 8.30 5.34
CA PHE A 109 0.84 8.19 5.78
C PHE A 109 0.48 6.74 6.09
N ILE A 110 -0.54 6.51 6.89
CA ILE A 110 -0.91 5.17 7.38
C ILE A 110 -2.26 4.76 6.78
N LEU A 111 -2.31 3.53 6.28
CA LEU A 111 -3.54 2.85 5.91
C LEU A 111 -3.92 1.87 7.02
N HIS A 112 -5.15 1.99 7.50
CA HIS A 112 -5.68 1.13 8.55
C HIS A 112 -6.54 0.02 7.96
N TYR A 113 -6.21 -1.24 8.27
CA TYR A 113 -6.93 -2.39 7.76
C TYR A 113 -7.72 -3.09 8.87
N LYS A 114 -9.03 -3.20 8.66
CA LYS A 114 -9.89 -4.06 9.45
C LYS A 114 -9.63 -5.53 9.09
N ASN A 115 -9.40 -6.35 10.11
CA ASN A 115 -9.07 -7.78 9.98
C ASN A 115 -7.92 -8.02 8.97
N LYS A 116 -6.98 -7.08 8.86
CA LYS A 116 -5.81 -7.12 7.96
C LYS A 116 -6.11 -7.21 6.46
N GLN A 117 -7.38 -7.04 6.05
CA GLN A 117 -7.84 -7.26 4.68
C GLN A 117 -8.64 -6.08 4.10
N ILE A 118 -9.49 -5.44 4.91
CA ILE A 118 -10.39 -4.38 4.43
C ILE A 118 -9.84 -3.02 4.84
N LEU A 119 -9.52 -2.17 3.86
CA LEU A 119 -9.12 -0.79 4.12
C LEU A 119 -10.27 -0.01 4.77
N GLU A 120 -10.07 0.49 5.98
CA GLU A 120 -11.09 1.20 6.77
C GLU A 120 -10.82 2.71 6.85
N ALA A 121 -9.55 3.11 7.03
CA ALA A 121 -9.20 4.50 7.24
C ALA A 121 -7.80 4.86 6.69
N LEU A 122 -7.61 6.18 6.52
CA LEU A 122 -6.36 6.81 6.13
C LEU A 122 -6.00 7.85 7.20
N SER A 123 -4.80 7.72 7.76
CA SER A 123 -4.21 8.70 8.68
C SER A 123 -3.10 9.48 7.97
N VAL A 124 -3.22 10.81 7.98
CA VAL A 124 -2.27 11.75 7.37
C VAL A 124 -1.73 12.71 8.43
N LYS A 125 -0.67 13.47 8.11
CA LYS A 125 -0.17 14.50 9.03
C LYS A 125 -1.18 15.64 9.16
N ASP A 126 -1.25 16.23 10.34
CA ASP A 126 -2.07 17.41 10.59
C ASP A 126 -1.73 18.55 9.64
N ASN A 127 -2.76 19.29 9.22
CA ASN A 127 -2.67 20.46 8.35
C ASN A 127 -2.08 20.18 6.96
N GLU A 128 -2.16 18.94 6.46
CA GLU A 128 -1.90 18.67 5.04
C GLU A 128 -2.97 19.34 4.15
N PRO A 129 -2.59 19.96 3.02
CA PRO A 129 -3.54 20.51 2.07
C PRO A 129 -4.50 19.45 1.54
N ILE A 130 -5.76 19.84 1.33
CA ILE A 130 -6.83 18.93 0.88
C ILE A 130 -6.44 18.15 -0.38
N TRP A 131 -5.73 18.78 -1.32
CA TRP A 131 -5.29 18.12 -2.56
C TRP A 131 -4.27 16.99 -2.29
N VAL A 132 -3.39 17.13 -1.29
CA VAL A 132 -2.44 16.09 -0.88
C VAL A 132 -3.19 14.92 -0.28
N VAL A 133 -4.15 15.21 0.62
CA VAL A 133 -4.99 14.18 1.23
C VAL A 133 -5.77 13.42 0.16
N ASN A 134 -6.33 14.11 -0.83
CA ASN A 134 -7.05 13.48 -1.94
C ASN A 134 -6.14 12.62 -2.82
N PHE A 135 -4.89 13.06 -3.07
CA PHE A 135 -3.92 12.22 -3.77
C PHE A 135 -3.66 10.92 -2.99
N LYS A 136 -3.39 11.03 -1.67
CA LYS A 136 -3.15 9.86 -0.80
C LYS A 136 -4.36 8.93 -0.74
N ARG A 137 -5.59 9.47 -0.74
CA ARG A 137 -6.83 8.67 -0.89
C ARG A 137 -6.89 7.94 -2.23
N GLY A 138 -6.55 8.62 -3.32
CA GLY A 138 -6.46 8.00 -4.64
C GLY A 138 -5.47 6.85 -4.65
N LEU A 139 -4.29 7.03 -4.06
CA LEU A 139 -3.30 5.96 -3.92
C LEU A 139 -3.84 4.81 -3.04
N ALA A 140 -4.45 5.12 -1.90
CA ALA A 140 -5.05 4.14 -1.01
C ALA A 140 -6.11 3.26 -1.71
N SER A 141 -6.92 3.87 -2.60
CA SER A 141 -7.93 3.14 -3.36
C SER A 141 -7.35 2.09 -4.32
N LEU A 142 -6.12 2.27 -4.81
CA LEU A 142 -5.42 1.26 -5.62
C LEU A 142 -5.00 0.04 -4.79
N LEU A 143 -4.90 0.20 -3.47
CA LEU A 143 -4.45 -0.83 -2.53
C LEU A 143 -5.62 -1.44 -1.75
N GLN A 144 -6.86 -1.08 -2.11
CA GLN A 144 -8.05 -1.70 -1.59
C GLN A 144 -8.30 -3.00 -2.37
N LEU A 145 -7.80 -4.12 -1.84
CA LEU A 145 -8.05 -5.45 -2.37
C LEU A 145 -8.98 -6.20 -1.42
N ASP A 146 -10.19 -6.52 -1.87
CA ASP A 146 -11.10 -7.39 -1.12
C ASP A 146 -10.73 -8.86 -1.37
N ILE A 147 -9.79 -9.37 -0.56
CA ILE A 147 -9.33 -10.76 -0.63
C ILE A 147 -10.47 -11.73 -0.31
N THR A 148 -11.43 -11.35 0.54
CA THR A 148 -12.59 -12.20 0.88
C THR A 148 -13.51 -12.43 -0.32
N ALA A 149 -13.61 -11.46 -1.23
CA ALA A 149 -14.31 -11.62 -2.50
C ALA A 149 -13.54 -12.56 -3.46
N LEU A 150 -12.20 -12.55 -3.41
CA LEU A 150 -11.33 -13.37 -4.27
C LEU A 150 -11.31 -14.84 -3.87
N GLU A 151 -11.37 -15.17 -2.58
CA GLU A 151 -11.41 -16.57 -2.09
C GLU A 151 -12.58 -17.40 -2.66
N ARG A 152 -13.64 -16.74 -3.13
CA ARG A 152 -14.77 -17.41 -3.82
C ARG A 152 -14.49 -17.82 -5.26
N THR A 153 -13.40 -17.32 -5.85
CA THR A 153 -13.04 -17.58 -7.25
C THR A 153 -11.79 -18.44 -7.25
N VAL A 154 -11.97 -19.77 -7.24
CA VAL A 154 -10.84 -20.71 -7.35
C VAL A 154 -10.20 -20.50 -8.72
N PHE A 155 -9.08 -19.77 -8.76
CA PHE A 155 -8.25 -19.66 -9.95
C PHE A 155 -7.74 -21.06 -10.28
N THR A 156 -8.38 -21.69 -11.26
CA THR A 156 -8.03 -23.05 -11.69
C THR A 156 -7.44 -22.93 -13.09
N THR A 157 -6.13 -23.11 -13.20
CA THR A 157 -5.50 -23.29 -14.51
C THR A 157 -5.85 -24.69 -15.02
N LEU A 158 -6.64 -24.76 -16.09
CA LEU A 158 -6.83 -26.00 -16.83
C LEU A 158 -5.81 -26.01 -17.96
N GLU A 159 -4.80 -26.85 -17.85
CA GLU A 159 -3.91 -27.14 -18.99
C GLU A 159 -4.69 -28.01 -19.98
N VAL A 160 -4.80 -27.54 -21.22
CA VAL A 160 -5.36 -28.30 -22.35
C VAL A 160 -4.17 -28.82 -23.14
N ASN A 161 -4.06 -30.16 -23.23
CA ASN A 161 -3.07 -30.86 -24.06
C ASN A 161 -3.61 -31.06 -25.48
#